data_AF-A0A445JFX0-F1
#
_entry.id   AF-A0A445JFX0-F1
#
_cell.length_a   1.000
_cell.length_b   1.000
_cell.length_c   1.000
_cell.angle_alpha   90.00
_cell.angle_beta   90.00
_cell.angle_gamma   90.00
#
_symmetry.space_group_name_H-M   'P 1'
#
loop_
_entity.id
_entity.type
_entity.pdbx_description
1 polymer ?
#
loop_
_entity_poly.entity_id
_entity_poly.type
_entity_poly.pdbx_seq_one_letter_code
_entity_poly.pdbx_strand_id
1 'polypeptide(L)'
;MSKSPNRHNRLYMEARPMEAGLAEAIDDEKIGPGVAPKIGLKYCQKCLVGKRIWTRKYDVLAPMRRWSDHFNCARRACYAAMLTAKPRLLEPVYLVEIQAPDQALDGAYSVLNQKRGHVFEECQRPGTPLHNVKAYLPPSDPLEPVTPAAARVAEIRRKKGFDVEMRPLSEFEDRL
;
A
#
# COMPACT_ATOMS: atom_id res chain seq x y z
N MET A 1 7.41 4.84 19.90
CA MET A 1 7.06 4.00 21.08
C MET A 1 5.61 4.33 21.47
N SER A 2 4.80 3.35 21.88
CA SER A 2 3.49 3.62 22.50
C SER A 2 3.34 2.89 23.84
N LYS A 3 2.65 3.51 24.79
CA LYS A 3 2.32 3.02 26.13
C LYS A 3 0.82 2.75 26.21
N SER A 4 0.44 1.71 26.97
CA SER A 4 -0.95 1.52 27.40
C SER A 4 -1.41 2.71 28.26
N PRO A 5 -2.72 3.05 28.31
CA PRO A 5 -3.25 4.09 29.22
C PRO A 5 -2.82 3.88 30.68
N ASN A 6 -2.79 2.62 31.12
CA ASN A 6 -2.35 2.18 32.45
C ASN A 6 -0.81 2.21 32.65
N ARG A 7 -0.03 2.74 31.69
CA ARG A 7 1.44 2.93 31.68
C ARG A 7 2.35 1.69 31.90
N HIS A 8 1.78 0.53 32.24
CA HIS A 8 2.51 -0.71 32.48
C HIS A 8 3.10 -1.34 31.20
N ASN A 9 2.40 -1.25 30.07
CA ASN A 9 2.79 -1.94 28.85
C ASN A 9 3.37 -0.95 27.83
N ARG A 10 4.45 -1.35 27.13
CA ARG A 10 5.12 -0.55 26.09
C ARG A 10 5.27 -1.37 24.82
N LEU A 11 4.94 -0.78 23.68
CA LEU A 11 5.09 -1.37 22.36
C LEU A 11 6.08 -0.56 21.51
N TYR A 12 6.96 -1.29 20.82
CA TYR A 12 7.89 -0.77 19.83
C TYR A 12 7.59 -1.46 18.51
N MET A 13 7.44 -0.68 17.45
CA MET A 13 7.15 -1.14 16.10
C MET A 13 7.93 -0.28 15.12
N GLU A 14 8.40 -0.90 14.04
CA GLU A 14 9.05 -0.27 12.91
C GLU A 14 8.34 -0.79 11.65
N ALA A 15 8.02 0.10 10.71
CA ALA A 15 7.41 -0.28 9.43
C ALA A 15 8.46 -0.20 8.32
N ARG A 16 8.48 -1.21 7.46
CA ARG A 16 9.33 -1.28 6.27
C ARG A 16 8.47 -1.70 5.07
N PRO A 17 8.82 -1.29 3.84
CA PRO A 17 8.16 -1.80 2.65
C PRO A 17 8.34 -3.32 2.54
N MET A 18 7.34 -4.00 1.97
CA MET A 18 7.41 -5.42 1.66
C MET A 18 8.36 -5.66 0.48
N GLU A 19 8.96 -6.86 0.40
CA GLU A 19 9.75 -7.28 -0.77
C GLU A 19 8.83 -7.44 -1.99
N ALA A 20 9.35 -7.14 -3.19
CA ALA A 20 8.60 -7.27 -4.44
C ALA A 20 8.07 -8.71 -4.64
N GLY A 21 6.84 -8.85 -5.13
CA GLY A 21 6.16 -10.14 -5.29
C GLY A 21 5.62 -10.78 -4.00
N LEU A 22 5.87 -10.22 -2.81
CA LEU A 22 5.27 -10.74 -1.57
C LEU A 22 3.75 -10.51 -1.53
N ALA A 23 3.30 -9.32 -1.95
CA ALA A 23 1.88 -8.97 -1.97
C ALA A 23 1.12 -9.88 -2.94
N GLU A 24 1.61 -10.05 -4.17
CA GLU A 24 1.11 -10.98 -5.17
C GLU A 24 1.01 -12.41 -4.62
N ALA A 25 2.03 -12.88 -3.89
CA ALA A 25 2.01 -14.22 -3.28
C ALA A 25 1.02 -14.37 -2.09
N ILE A 26 0.53 -13.27 -1.53
CA ILE A 26 -0.56 -13.28 -0.53
C ILE A 26 -1.92 -13.28 -1.25
N ASP A 27 -2.08 -12.45 -2.29
CA ASP A 27 -3.30 -12.35 -3.08
C ASP A 27 -3.58 -13.65 -3.89
N ASP A 28 -2.52 -14.33 -4.35
CA ASP A 28 -2.56 -15.68 -4.95
C ASP A 28 -2.84 -16.82 -3.93
N GLU A 29 -3.10 -16.50 -2.66
CA GLU A 29 -3.26 -17.42 -1.52
C GLU A 29 -2.08 -18.40 -1.26
N LYS A 30 -0.94 -18.23 -1.95
CA LYS A 30 0.30 -19.02 -1.75
C LYS A 30 0.87 -18.83 -0.33
N ILE A 31 0.53 -17.71 0.32
CA ILE A 31 0.91 -17.35 1.69
C ILE A 31 -0.36 -16.93 2.46
N GLY A 32 -0.86 -17.81 3.32
CA GLY A 32 -2.05 -17.52 4.14
C GLY A 32 -2.12 -18.39 5.41
N PRO A 33 -3.05 -18.10 6.33
CA PRO A 33 -3.19 -18.84 7.60
C PRO A 33 -3.62 -20.30 7.41
N GLY A 34 -4.21 -20.66 6.27
CA GLY A 34 -4.55 -22.04 5.91
C GLY A 34 -3.39 -22.82 5.25
N VAL A 35 -2.27 -22.17 4.91
CA VAL A 35 -1.16 -22.81 4.19
C VAL A 35 -0.19 -23.47 5.17
N ALA A 36 0.35 -24.65 4.79
CA ALA A 36 1.31 -25.38 5.61
C ALA A 36 2.53 -24.51 5.97
N PRO A 37 2.93 -24.41 7.26
CA PRO A 37 3.85 -23.38 7.74
C PRO A 37 5.26 -23.45 7.12
N LYS A 38 5.66 -24.60 6.56
CA LYS A 38 6.96 -24.79 5.88
C LYS A 38 7.08 -24.01 4.57
N ILE A 39 5.97 -23.75 3.87
CA ILE A 39 5.95 -23.01 2.59
C ILE A 39 6.04 -21.51 2.88
N GLY A 40 5.17 -21.02 3.77
CA GLY A 40 5.20 -19.64 4.25
C GLY A 40 6.56 -19.24 4.84
N LEU A 41 7.25 -20.15 5.55
CA LEU A 41 8.55 -19.85 6.17
C LEU A 41 9.61 -19.37 5.17
N LYS A 42 9.63 -19.85 3.92
CA LYS A 42 10.64 -19.43 2.91
C LYS A 42 10.50 -17.96 2.51
N TYR A 43 9.28 -17.51 2.25
CA TYR A 43 8.98 -16.10 1.97
C TYR A 43 9.12 -15.25 3.22
N CYS A 44 8.61 -15.75 4.35
CA CYS A 44 8.70 -15.04 5.61
C CYS A 44 10.16 -14.87 6.07
N GLN A 45 11.07 -15.81 5.84
CA GLN A 45 12.49 -15.67 6.23
C GLN A 45 13.21 -14.46 5.61
N LYS A 46 12.84 -14.05 4.38
CA LYS A 46 13.40 -12.84 3.77
C LYS A 46 12.79 -11.55 4.33
N CYS A 47 11.49 -11.56 4.62
CA CYS A 47 10.84 -10.42 5.31
C CYS A 47 11.24 -10.33 6.80
N LEU A 48 11.59 -11.46 7.41
CA LEU A 48 12.03 -11.63 8.79
C LEU A 48 13.56 -11.67 8.93
N VAL A 49 14.27 -10.72 8.30
CA VAL A 49 15.69 -10.46 8.66
C VAL A 49 15.80 -10.13 10.17
N GLY A 50 14.71 -9.65 10.79
CA GLY A 50 14.47 -9.85 12.21
C GLY A 50 13.75 -11.17 12.49
N LYS A 51 14.45 -12.17 13.04
CA LYS A 51 13.85 -13.40 13.59
C LYS A 51 12.88 -13.10 14.74
N ARG A 52 11.63 -12.72 14.42
CA ARG A 52 10.41 -12.77 15.27
C ARG A 52 9.25 -12.13 14.49
N ILE A 53 8.30 -12.94 14.03
CA ILE A 53 6.90 -12.48 14.07
C ILE A 53 6.60 -12.24 15.56
N TRP A 54 6.20 -11.02 15.91
CA TRP A 54 6.22 -10.54 17.29
C TRP A 54 5.08 -11.10 18.15
N THR A 55 5.24 -12.34 18.61
CA THR A 55 4.43 -12.94 19.71
C THR A 55 5.25 -13.73 20.76
N ARG A 56 6.59 -13.60 20.80
CA ARG A 56 7.44 -14.22 21.86
C ARG A 56 8.62 -13.35 22.32
N LYS A 57 8.64 -12.99 23.63
CA LYS A 57 9.62 -12.15 24.37
C LYS A 57 9.78 -10.73 23.79
N TYR A 58 9.43 -9.57 24.37
CA TYR A 58 8.73 -9.03 25.56
C TYR A 58 8.19 -9.92 26.70
N ASP A 59 8.24 -9.32 27.89
CA ASP A 59 7.83 -9.88 29.17
C ASP A 59 6.32 -10.11 29.26
N VAL A 60 5.89 -11.35 29.01
CA VAL A 60 4.53 -11.84 29.30
C VAL A 60 4.34 -12.15 30.81
N LEU A 61 5.19 -11.57 31.68
CA LEU A 61 5.09 -11.65 33.13
C LEU A 61 3.97 -10.75 33.70
N ALA A 62 3.44 -9.82 32.90
CA ALA A 62 2.16 -9.20 33.19
C ALA A 62 1.03 -10.11 32.68
N PRO A 63 0.17 -10.69 33.54
CA PRO A 63 -1.03 -11.38 33.08
C PRO A 63 -1.90 -10.44 32.26
N MET A 64 -2.75 -11.00 31.41
CA MET A 64 -3.49 -10.35 30.31
C MET A 64 -4.52 -9.30 30.80
N ARG A 65 -4.03 -8.17 31.33
CA ARG A 65 -4.81 -7.10 31.93
C ARG A 65 -5.45 -6.24 30.83
N ARG A 66 -6.70 -6.58 30.52
CA ARG A 66 -7.67 -5.86 29.70
C ARG A 66 -7.25 -5.63 28.23
N TRP A 67 -8.02 -6.24 27.32
CA TRP A 67 -7.77 -6.24 25.88
C TRP A 67 -7.86 -4.84 25.23
N SER A 68 -8.73 -3.95 25.74
CA SER A 68 -8.91 -2.57 25.26
C SER A 68 -7.63 -1.74 25.23
N ASP A 69 -6.81 -1.90 26.26
CA ASP A 69 -5.64 -1.06 26.52
C ASP A 69 -4.50 -1.41 25.56
N HIS A 70 -4.42 -2.70 25.22
CA HIS A 70 -3.49 -3.24 24.24
C HIS A 70 -3.89 -2.85 22.82
N PHE A 71 -5.18 -2.95 22.47
CA PHE A 71 -5.67 -2.61 21.13
C PHE A 71 -5.42 -1.13 20.78
N ASN A 72 -5.73 -0.21 21.70
CA ASN A 72 -5.48 1.22 21.48
C ASN A 72 -3.98 1.55 21.40
N CYS A 73 -3.15 0.92 22.23
CA CYS A 73 -1.69 1.09 22.20
C CYS A 73 -1.09 0.55 20.88
N ALA A 74 -1.50 -0.64 20.44
CA ALA A 74 -1.07 -1.24 19.18
C ALA A 74 -1.47 -0.37 17.98
N ARG A 75 -2.72 0.12 17.95
CA ARG A 75 -3.20 1.02 16.87
C ARG A 75 -2.38 2.32 16.80
N ARG A 76 -2.04 2.95 17.93
CA ARG A 76 -1.17 4.13 17.97
C ARG A 76 0.26 3.80 17.51
N ALA A 77 0.82 2.67 17.96
CA ALA A 77 2.15 2.21 17.53
C ALA A 77 2.23 1.95 16.02
N CYS A 78 1.20 1.34 15.42
CA CYS A 78 1.11 1.13 13.97
C CYS A 78 1.09 2.46 13.20
N TYR A 79 0.24 3.42 13.61
CA TYR A 79 0.17 4.73 12.93
C TYR A 79 1.48 5.52 13.05
N ALA A 80 2.12 5.52 14.22
CA ALA A 80 3.44 6.14 14.39
C ALA A 80 4.48 5.51 13.43
N ALA A 81 4.56 4.17 13.40
CA ALA A 81 5.49 3.45 12.52
C ALA A 81 5.23 3.73 11.02
N MET A 82 3.96 3.78 10.60
CA MET A 82 3.57 4.12 9.23
C MET A 82 3.98 5.54 8.84
N LEU A 83 3.78 6.52 9.71
CA LEU A 83 4.16 7.92 9.46
C LEU A 83 5.69 8.08 9.36
N THR A 84 6.46 7.42 10.24
CA THR A 84 7.93 7.38 10.16
C THR A 84 8.42 6.75 8.85
N ALA A 85 7.71 5.75 8.33
CA ALA A 85 8.06 5.04 7.10
C ALA A 85 7.73 5.80 5.79
N LYS A 86 7.30 7.08 5.86
CA LYS A 86 6.92 7.93 4.71
C LYS A 86 5.88 7.24 3.80
N PRO A 87 4.61 7.20 4.22
CA PRO A 87 3.58 6.43 3.52
C PRO A 87 3.35 6.98 2.11
N ARG A 88 3.10 6.08 1.16
CA ARG A 88 2.73 6.40 -0.22
C ARG A 88 1.33 5.87 -0.51
N LEU A 89 0.62 6.53 -1.42
CA LEU A 89 -0.65 6.03 -1.94
C LEU A 89 -0.35 5.14 -3.16
N LEU A 90 -1.17 4.11 -3.33
CA LEU A 90 -1.19 3.28 -4.53
C LEU A 90 -2.45 3.63 -5.32
N GLU A 91 -2.31 3.70 -6.63
CA GLU A 91 -3.41 4.00 -7.54
C GLU A 91 -3.77 2.75 -8.35
N PRO A 92 -5.06 2.50 -8.62
CA PRO A 92 -5.45 1.44 -9.54
C PRO A 92 -5.05 1.86 -10.96
N VAL A 93 -4.33 1.00 -11.68
CA VAL A 93 -3.95 1.23 -13.09
C VAL A 93 -4.78 0.30 -13.97
N TYR A 94 -5.40 0.85 -15.01
CA TYR A 94 -6.19 0.05 -15.94
C TYR A 94 -5.30 -0.53 -17.05
N LEU A 95 -5.49 -1.82 -17.35
CA LEU A 95 -4.99 -2.44 -18.57
C LEU A 95 -6.02 -2.19 -19.68
N VAL A 96 -5.62 -1.49 -20.74
CA VAL A 96 -6.49 -1.17 -21.89
C VAL A 96 -5.91 -1.85 -23.13
N GLU A 97 -6.76 -2.60 -23.85
CA GLU A 97 -6.48 -3.07 -25.21
C GLU A 97 -7.29 -2.22 -26.20
N ILE A 98 -6.61 -1.62 -27.18
CA ILE A 98 -7.19 -0.80 -28.24
C ILE A 98 -6.98 -1.52 -29.57
N GLN A 99 -8.05 -1.68 -30.35
CA GLN A 99 -7.97 -2.17 -31.72
C GLN A 99 -8.31 -1.01 -32.66
N ALA A 100 -7.34 -0.56 -33.45
CA ALA A 100 -7.47 0.61 -34.34
C ALA A 100 -6.82 0.35 -35.70
N PRO A 101 -7.35 0.92 -36.80
CA PRO A 101 -6.68 0.89 -38.08
C PRO A 101 -5.47 1.84 -38.10
N ASP A 102 -4.49 1.54 -38.94
CA ASP A 102 -3.22 2.29 -39.08
C ASP A 102 -3.44 3.82 -39.19
N GLN A 103 -4.47 4.26 -39.93
CA GLN A 103 -4.82 5.67 -40.12
C GLN A 103 -5.28 6.40 -38.84
N ALA A 104 -5.77 5.68 -37.83
CA ALA A 104 -6.30 6.25 -36.59
C ALA A 104 -5.38 6.01 -35.38
N LEU A 105 -4.25 5.33 -35.59
CA LEU A 105 -3.33 4.88 -34.54
C LEU A 105 -2.68 6.08 -33.80
N ASP A 106 -2.27 7.11 -34.55
CA ASP A 106 -1.74 8.37 -33.99
C ASP A 106 -2.73 9.07 -33.05
N GLY A 107 -4.04 8.97 -33.34
CA GLY A 107 -5.10 9.47 -32.48
C GLY A 107 -5.17 8.74 -31.15
N ALA A 108 -4.97 7.42 -31.15
CA ALA A 108 -4.92 6.62 -29.93
C ALA A 108 -3.70 7.00 -29.06
N TYR A 109 -2.50 7.14 -29.66
CA TYR A 109 -1.31 7.58 -28.93
C TYR A 109 -1.44 8.99 -28.35
N SER A 110 -2.05 9.91 -29.10
CA SER A 110 -2.30 11.27 -28.61
C SER A 110 -3.14 11.25 -27.32
N VAL A 111 -4.22 10.47 -27.29
CA VAL A 111 -5.09 10.32 -26.11
C VAL A 111 -4.40 9.57 -24.96
N LEU A 112 -3.56 8.58 -25.26
CA LEU A 112 -2.77 7.86 -24.24
C LEU A 112 -1.73 8.78 -23.60
N ASN A 113 -0.94 9.51 -24.39
CA ASN A 113 0.07 10.44 -23.90
C ASN A 113 -0.54 11.57 -23.05
N GLN A 114 -1.68 12.14 -23.46
CA GLN A 114 -2.43 13.11 -22.65
C GLN A 114 -2.87 12.59 -21.27
N LYS A 115 -2.98 11.27 -21.11
CA LYS A 115 -3.42 10.60 -19.88
C LYS A 115 -2.30 9.84 -19.16
N ARG A 116 -1.03 10.10 -19.51
CA ARG A 116 0.15 9.37 -18.97
C ARG A 116 0.05 7.86 -19.13
N GLY A 117 -0.54 7.42 -20.24
CA GLY A 117 -0.61 6.01 -20.61
C GLY A 117 0.77 5.49 -21.03
N HIS A 118 1.18 4.36 -20.45
CA HIS A 118 2.40 3.65 -20.85
C HIS A 118 2.04 2.48 -21.75
N VAL A 119 2.38 2.56 -23.03
CA VAL A 119 2.25 1.45 -23.98
C VAL A 119 3.35 0.42 -23.70
N PHE A 120 3.00 -0.87 -23.69
CA PHE A 120 3.97 -1.95 -23.45
C PHE A 120 4.02 -3.00 -24.58
N GLU A 121 2.96 -3.12 -25.38
CA GLU A 121 2.88 -4.10 -26.47
C GLU A 121 2.02 -3.56 -27.61
N GLU A 122 2.52 -3.74 -28.83
CA GLU A 122 1.86 -3.33 -30.08
C GLU A 122 1.97 -4.50 -31.05
N CYS A 123 0.85 -4.94 -31.61
CA CYS A 123 0.82 -6.08 -32.53
C CYS A 123 -0.14 -5.81 -33.68
N GLN A 124 0.39 -5.74 -34.90
CA GLN A 124 -0.42 -5.74 -36.11
C GLN A 124 -1.03 -7.14 -36.33
N ARG A 125 -2.32 -7.22 -36.64
CA ARG A 125 -2.93 -8.50 -37.04
C ARG A 125 -2.47 -8.87 -38.46
N PRO A 126 -1.84 -10.04 -38.68
CA PRO A 126 -1.44 -10.44 -40.01
C PRO A 126 -2.68 -10.65 -40.90
N GLY A 127 -2.74 -9.93 -42.02
CA GLY A 127 -3.84 -10.01 -43.00
C GLY A 127 -4.94 -8.94 -42.86
N THR A 128 -4.93 -8.09 -41.82
CA THR A 128 -5.83 -6.94 -41.72
C THR A 128 -5.08 -5.65 -41.31
N PRO A 129 -5.49 -4.46 -41.81
CA PRO A 129 -4.90 -3.18 -41.38
C PRO A 129 -5.47 -2.77 -40.03
N LEU A 130 -5.21 -3.57 -39.00
CA LEU A 130 -5.65 -3.39 -37.62
C LEU A 130 -4.48 -3.68 -36.69
N HIS A 131 -4.17 -2.72 -35.83
CA HIS A 131 -3.21 -2.85 -34.75
C HIS A 131 -3.92 -3.05 -33.42
N ASN A 132 -3.43 -4.00 -32.64
CA ASN A 132 -3.79 -4.20 -31.25
C ASN A 132 -2.70 -3.54 -30.38
N VAL A 133 -3.05 -2.45 -29.70
CA VAL A 133 -2.17 -1.74 -28.76
C VAL A 133 -2.62 -2.04 -27.33
N LYS A 134 -1.70 -2.47 -26.47
CA LYS A 134 -1.94 -2.66 -25.04
C LYS A 134 -1.18 -1.61 -24.22
N ALA A 135 -1.89 -0.92 -23.35
CA ALA A 135 -1.35 0.16 -22.54
C ALA A 135 -1.85 0.11 -21.09
N TYR A 136 -0.99 0.55 -20.19
CA TYR A 136 -1.32 0.87 -18.80
C TYR A 136 -1.81 2.31 -18.72
N LEU A 137 -3.03 2.52 -18.22
CA LEU A 137 -3.67 3.83 -18.12
C LEU A 137 -4.00 4.18 -16.66
N PRO A 138 -3.30 5.15 -16.04
CA PRO A 138 -3.66 5.66 -14.72
C PRO A 138 -4.91 6.56 -14.79
N PRO A 139 -5.88 6.43 -13.87
CA PRO A 139 -7.09 7.24 -13.86
C PRO A 139 -6.89 8.62 -13.23
N SER A 140 -6.31 9.53 -14.03
CA SER A 140 -5.98 10.93 -13.67
C SER A 140 -4.75 11.07 -12.76
N ASP A 141 -4.11 12.25 -12.81
CA ASP A 141 -2.69 12.42 -12.44
C ASP A 141 -2.45 12.93 -11.00
N PRO A 142 -1.62 12.24 -10.17
CA PRO A 142 -1.29 12.64 -8.80
C PRO A 142 0.02 13.42 -8.56
N LEU A 143 0.86 13.76 -9.55
CA LEU A 143 2.27 14.19 -9.28
C LEU A 143 2.72 15.65 -9.57
N GLU A 144 2.00 16.62 -9.01
CA GLU A 144 2.23 18.07 -8.96
C GLU A 144 1.66 18.55 -7.59
N PRO A 145 2.14 19.64 -6.94
CA PRO A 145 1.55 20.14 -5.70
C PRO A 145 0.11 20.68 -5.87
N VAL A 146 -0.38 20.81 -7.10
CA VAL A 146 -1.76 21.21 -7.48
C VAL A 146 -2.73 20.01 -7.58
N THR A 147 -2.32 18.80 -7.16
CA THR A 147 -2.93 17.58 -7.70
C THR A 147 -4.26 17.12 -7.15
N PRO A 148 -5.06 16.44 -8.01
CA PRO A 148 -6.25 15.73 -7.58
C PRO A 148 -5.94 14.68 -6.50
N ALA A 149 -4.79 14.00 -6.43
CA ALA A 149 -4.59 13.01 -5.36
C ALA A 149 -4.52 13.64 -3.95
N ALA A 150 -3.73 14.71 -3.78
CA ALA A 150 -3.72 15.46 -2.52
C ALA A 150 -5.11 16.06 -2.22
N ALA A 151 -5.79 16.61 -3.25
CA ALA A 151 -7.14 17.12 -3.13
C ALA A 151 -8.19 16.03 -2.81
N ARG A 152 -8.05 14.80 -3.33
CA ARG A 152 -8.91 13.64 -3.04
C ARG A 152 -8.69 13.15 -1.63
N VAL A 153 -7.44 13.11 -1.13
CA VAL A 153 -7.17 12.81 0.29
C VAL A 153 -7.84 13.86 1.19
N ALA A 154 -7.69 15.15 0.87
CA ALA A 154 -8.34 16.24 1.59
C ALA A 154 -9.88 16.17 1.52
N GLU A 155 -10.45 15.83 0.35
CA GLU A 155 -11.89 15.66 0.13
C GLU A 155 -12.43 14.44 0.90
N ILE A 156 -11.76 13.29 0.84
CA ILE A 156 -12.11 12.07 1.56
C ILE A 156 -12.04 12.31 3.08
N ARG A 157 -11.03 13.04 3.56
CA ARG A 157 -10.92 13.45 4.97
C ARG A 157 -12.07 14.35 5.38
N ARG A 158 -12.34 15.42 4.63
CA ARG A 158 -13.46 16.34 4.85
C ARG A 158 -14.80 15.60 4.87
N LYS A 159 -15.05 14.70 3.91
CA LYS A 159 -16.25 13.84 3.85
C LYS A 159 -16.38 12.89 5.05
N LYS A 160 -15.26 12.46 5.64
CA LYS A 160 -15.22 11.58 6.82
C LYS A 160 -15.11 12.34 8.15
N GLY A 161 -15.19 13.68 8.15
CA GLY A 161 -15.09 14.50 9.36
C GLY A 161 -13.71 14.51 10.01
N PHE A 162 -12.64 14.27 9.23
CA PHE A 162 -11.26 14.41 9.67
C PHE A 162 -10.66 15.75 9.21
N ASP A 163 -9.70 16.24 9.99
CA ASP A 163 -8.91 17.41 9.65
C ASP A 163 -8.25 17.27 8.27
N VAL A 164 -8.13 18.38 7.56
CA VAL A 164 -7.56 18.42 6.20
C VAL A 164 -6.08 18.02 6.24
N GLU A 165 -5.34 18.58 7.20
CA GLU A 165 -3.92 18.29 7.40
C GLU A 165 -3.69 16.87 7.96
N MET A 166 -2.51 16.31 7.68
CA MET A 166 -2.06 15.09 8.35
C MET A 166 -1.86 15.39 9.84
N ARG A 167 -2.49 14.60 10.72
CA ARG A 167 -2.12 14.65 12.14
C ARG A 167 -0.62 14.37 12.31
N PRO A 168 0.12 15.22 13.04
CA PRO A 168 1.55 15.10 13.16
C PRO A 168 1.95 13.86 13.96
N LEU A 169 3.16 13.35 13.71
CA LEU A 169 3.72 12.19 14.41
C LEU A 169 3.67 12.31 15.95
N SER A 170 3.80 13.54 16.46
CA SER A 170 3.77 13.90 17.89
C SER A 170 2.43 13.64 18.61
N GLU A 171 1.35 13.32 17.90
CA GLU A 171 0.09 12.85 18.50
C GLU A 171 0.09 11.33 18.77
N PHE A 172 0.77 10.57 17.90
CA PHE A 172 0.84 9.11 17.98
C PHE A 172 1.97 8.62 18.88
N GLU A 173 3.06 9.38 18.96
CA GLU A 173 4.10 9.19 19.97
C GLU A 173 3.59 9.59 21.35
N ASP A 174 4.12 8.95 22.40
CA ASP A 174 3.84 9.41 23.76
C ASP A 174 4.75 10.57 24.12
N ARG A 175 4.11 11.68 24.52
CA ARG A 175 4.78 12.75 25.25
C ARG A 175 5.46 12.14 26.49
N LEU A 176 6.76 12.37 26.60
CA LEU A 176 7.60 11.88 27.69
C LEU A 176 7.35 12.69 28.98
#